data_AF-A0A2D5PNH1-F1
#
_entry.id   AF-A0A2D5PNH1-F1
#
_cell.length_a   1.000
_cell.length_b   1.000
_cell.length_c   1.000
_cell.angle_alpha   90.00
_cell.angle_beta   90.00
_cell.angle_gamma   90.00
#
_symmetry.space_group_name_H-M   'P 1'
#
loop_
_entity.id
_entity.type
_entity.pdbx_description
1 polymer ?
#
loop_
_entity_poly.entity_id
_entity_poly.type
_entity_poly.pdbx_seq_one_letter_code
_entity_poly.pdbx_strand_id
1 'polypeptide(L)'
;MTRRTVIDTKTNLVSEFITEDNKNIYHTSQNVQPVLDHVKRIKETTAPSKELRHVAEVPMVIYQQAMREGWVHDKAKWKRWLNDPDNKLFRTWPGKV
;
A
#
# COMPACT_ATOMS: atom_id res chain seq x y z
N MET A 1 -23.63 19.33 -8.17
CA MET A 1 -24.20 18.17 -7.46
C MET A 1 -23.09 17.13 -7.31
N THR A 2 -22.66 16.84 -6.10
CA THR A 2 -21.60 15.87 -5.80
C THR A 2 -22.18 14.45 -5.91
N ARG A 3 -21.72 13.65 -6.87
CA ARG A 3 -22.17 12.25 -7.01
C ARG A 3 -21.05 11.33 -6.55
N ARG A 4 -21.33 10.56 -5.49
CA ARG A 4 -20.43 9.49 -5.01
C ARG A 4 -20.89 8.16 -5.59
N THR A 5 -19.97 7.45 -6.23
CA THR A 5 -20.20 6.08 -6.72
C THR A 5 -19.18 5.18 -6.05
N VAL A 6 -19.65 4.22 -5.26
CA VAL A 6 -18.79 3.15 -4.72
C VAL A 6 -18.50 2.18 -5.86
N ILE A 7 -17.23 2.02 -6.21
CA ILE A 7 -16.81 1.21 -7.37
C ILE A 7 -16.46 -0.22 -6.96
N ASP A 8 -15.90 -0.41 -5.77
CA ASP A 8 -15.49 -1.74 -5.28
C ASP A 8 -15.48 -1.76 -3.74
N THR A 9 -16.01 -2.86 -3.20
CA THR A 9 -15.98 -3.16 -1.76
C THR A 9 -15.44 -4.57 -1.58
N LYS A 10 -14.12 -4.70 -1.46
CA LYS A 10 -13.48 -5.91 -0.92
C LYS A 10 -13.29 -5.76 0.58
N THR A 11 -13.22 -6.86 1.31
CA THR A 11 -13.05 -6.86 2.76
C THR A 11 -11.88 -5.95 3.16
N ASN A 12 -12.16 -4.88 3.92
CA ASN A 12 -11.23 -3.81 4.35
C ASN A 12 -10.75 -2.79 3.30
N LEU A 13 -11.27 -2.78 2.07
CA LEU A 13 -10.95 -1.81 1.03
C LEU A 13 -12.23 -1.13 0.53
N VAL A 14 -12.29 0.20 0.61
CA VAL A 14 -13.37 1.00 0.06
C VAL A 14 -12.81 1.89 -1.04
N SER A 15 -13.29 1.71 -2.27
CA SER A 15 -12.95 2.56 -3.41
C SER A 15 -14.17 3.38 -3.83
N GLU A 16 -14.09 4.70 -3.64
CA GLU A 16 -15.11 5.66 -4.05
C GLU A 16 -14.60 6.52 -5.20
N PHE A 17 -15.48 6.74 -6.17
CA PHE A 17 -15.30 7.71 -7.24
C PHE A 17 -16.29 8.84 -7.05
N ILE A 18 -15.75 10.04 -6.87
CA ILE A 18 -16.51 11.24 -6.60
C ILE A 18 -16.34 12.16 -7.81
N THR A 19 -17.45 12.54 -8.44
CA THR A 19 -17.48 13.59 -9.44
C THR A 19 -18.07 14.85 -8.83
N GLU A 20 -17.25 15.90 -8.74
CA GLU A 20 -17.65 17.22 -8.25
C GLU A 20 -17.10 18.26 -9.23
N ASP A 21 -17.99 19.08 -9.81
CA ASP A 21 -17.67 20.22 -10.67
C ASP A 21 -16.60 19.95 -11.76
N ASN A 22 -16.82 18.92 -12.59
CA ASN A 22 -15.90 18.47 -13.66
C ASN A 22 -14.51 18.00 -13.18
N LYS A 23 -14.31 17.77 -11.88
CA LYS A 23 -13.11 17.12 -11.34
C LYS A 23 -13.44 15.68 -10.94
N ASN A 24 -12.63 14.75 -11.45
CA ASN A 24 -12.67 13.34 -11.09
C ASN A 24 -11.80 13.13 -9.85
N ILE A 25 -12.42 12.91 -8.70
CA ILE A 25 -11.71 12.64 -7.43
C ILE A 25 -11.85 11.16 -7.12
N TYR A 26 -10.72 10.46 -7.12
CA TYR A 26 -10.64 9.06 -6.68
C TYR A 26 -10.28 9.03 -5.20
N HIS A 27 -11.17 8.51 -4.36
CA HIS A 27 -10.92 8.31 -2.94
C HIS A 27 -10.88 6.81 -2.63
N THR A 28 -9.69 6.28 -2.38
CA THR A 28 -9.53 4.89 -1.93
C THR A 28 -9.05 4.90 -0.48
N SER A 29 -9.77 4.22 0.39
CA SER A 29 -9.41 4.04 1.79
C SER A 29 -9.30 2.55 2.12
N GLN A 30 -8.27 2.19 2.89
CA GLN A 30 -8.05 0.82 3.34
C GLN A 30 -7.77 0.81 4.84
N ASN A 31 -8.40 -0.10 5.56
CA ASN A 31 -7.95 -0.45 6.90
C ASN A 31 -6.66 -1.28 6.79
N VAL A 32 -5.53 -0.68 7.17
CA VAL A 32 -4.20 -1.31 7.06
C VAL A 32 -3.81 -2.15 8.27
N GLN A 33 -4.61 -2.18 9.33
CA GLN A 33 -4.30 -2.94 10.55
C GLN A 33 -3.97 -4.43 10.26
N PRO A 34 -4.73 -5.15 9.41
CA PRO A 34 -4.41 -6.55 9.10
C PRO A 34 -3.03 -6.73 8.44
N VAL A 35 -2.59 -5.74 7.64
CA VAL A 35 -1.26 -5.74 7.01
C VAL A 35 -0.18 -5.55 8.07
N LEU A 36 -0.39 -4.60 9.00
CA LEU A 36 0.54 -4.36 10.10
C LEU A 36 0.68 -5.57 11.02
N ASP A 37 -0.43 -6.24 11.33
CA ASP A 37 -0.43 -7.45 12.13
C ASP A 37 0.33 -8.58 11.43
N HIS A 38 0.19 -8.69 10.10
CA HIS A 38 0.95 -9.64 9.30
C HIS A 38 2.45 -9.34 9.29
N VAL A 39 2.84 -8.08 9.07
CA VAL A 39 4.24 -7.64 9.13
C VAL A 39 4.85 -7.95 10.49
N LYS A 40 4.11 -7.71 11.57
CA LYS A 40 4.55 -8.04 12.94
C LYS A 40 4.79 -9.55 13.10
N ARG A 41 3.86 -10.40 12.65
CA ARG A 41 4.03 -11.86 12.69
C ARG A 41 5.24 -12.33 11.88
N ILE A 42 5.47 -11.77 10.69
CA ILE A 42 6.63 -12.10 9.86
C ILE A 42 7.92 -11.77 10.61
N LYS A 43 8.01 -10.59 11.24
CA LYS A 43 9.18 -10.18 12.04
C LYS A 43 9.50 -11.14 13.17
N GLU A 44 8.46 -11.66 13.83
CA GLU A 44 8.59 -12.55 14.98
C GLU A 44 8.91 -14.00 14.58
N THR A 45 8.37 -14.47 13.44
CA THR A 45 8.43 -15.89 13.05
C THR A 45 9.54 -16.19 12.04
N THR A 46 9.96 -15.20 11.24
CA THR A 46 10.89 -15.43 10.13
C THR A 46 12.32 -15.18 10.57
N ALA A 47 13.10 -16.26 10.67
CA ALA A 47 14.54 -16.13 10.83
C ALA A 47 15.15 -15.41 9.61
N PRO A 48 16.07 -14.45 9.81
CA PRO A 48 16.66 -13.68 8.73
C PRO A 48 17.49 -14.56 7.77
N SER A 49 16.90 -14.98 6.65
CA SER A 49 17.61 -15.65 5.56
C SER A 49 18.46 -14.66 4.74
N LYS A 50 19.58 -15.14 4.17
CA LYS A 50 20.51 -14.34 3.36
C LYS A 50 20.14 -14.28 1.86
N GLU A 51 19.36 -15.22 1.35
CA GLU A 51 19.14 -15.35 -0.10
C GLU A 51 17.84 -14.68 -0.57
N LEU A 52 16.71 -14.97 0.09
CA LEU A 52 15.41 -14.39 -0.23
C LEU A 52 14.76 -13.88 1.04
N ARG A 53 14.79 -12.55 1.21
CA ARG A 53 14.20 -11.88 2.38
C ARG A 53 12.91 -11.19 1.97
N HIS A 54 11.85 -11.47 2.71
CA HIS A 54 10.64 -10.66 2.66
C HIS A 54 10.98 -9.29 3.27
N VAL A 55 10.90 -8.20 2.48
CA VAL A 55 11.36 -6.85 2.88
C VAL A 55 10.25 -5.97 3.44
N ALA A 56 9.05 -6.08 2.88
CA ALA A 56 7.88 -5.32 3.28
C ALA A 56 6.60 -5.93 2.69
N GLU A 57 5.49 -5.67 3.36
CA GLU A 57 4.14 -5.91 2.83
C GLU A 57 3.54 -4.59 2.37
N VAL A 58 3.11 -4.51 1.12
CA VAL A 58 2.54 -3.28 0.56
C VAL A 58 1.02 -3.33 0.66
N PRO A 59 0.36 -2.35 1.31
CA PRO A 59 -1.09 -2.27 1.32
C PRO A 59 -1.66 -2.15 -0.10
N MET A 60 -2.81 -2.79 -0.34
CA MET A 60 -3.48 -2.79 -1.65
C MET A 60 -3.77 -1.37 -2.15
N VAL A 61 -4.13 -0.45 -1.25
CA VAL A 61 -4.39 0.96 -1.62
C VAL A 61 -3.16 1.63 -2.25
N ILE A 62 -1.96 1.34 -1.74
CA ILE A 62 -0.70 1.87 -2.26
C ILE A 62 -0.38 1.23 -3.62
N TYR A 63 -0.56 -0.08 -3.74
CA TYR A 63 -0.37 -0.77 -5.01
C TYR A 63 -1.30 -0.23 -6.10
N GLN A 64 -2.58 -0.02 -5.79
CA GLN A 64 -3.55 0.58 -6.70
C GLN A 64 -3.20 2.03 -7.06
N GLN A 65 -2.70 2.81 -6.11
CA GLN A 65 -2.16 4.15 -6.38
C GLN A 65 -0.98 4.07 -7.36
N ALA A 66 -0.04 3.15 -7.16
CA ALA A 66 1.09 2.93 -8.05
C ALA A 66 0.68 2.54 -9.47
N MET A 67 -0.39 1.74 -9.61
CA MET A 67 -0.96 1.40 -10.91
C MET A 67 -1.58 2.63 -11.59
N ARG A 68 -2.38 3.43 -10.88
CA ARG A 68 -3.01 4.65 -11.43
C ARG A 68 -1.98 5.70 -11.84
N GLU A 69 -0.93 5.85 -11.04
CA GLU A 69 0.16 6.80 -11.32
C GLU A 69 1.23 6.24 -12.26
N GLY A 70 1.07 5.00 -12.74
CA GLY A 70 1.91 4.40 -13.77
C GLY A 70 3.33 4.03 -13.32
N TRP A 71 3.58 3.88 -12.02
CA TRP A 71 4.91 3.53 -11.50
C TRP A 71 5.01 2.15 -10.85
N VAL A 72 3.97 1.33 -10.91
CA VAL A 72 3.97 -0.02 -10.32
C VAL A 72 5.15 -0.90 -10.74
N HIS A 73 5.71 -0.68 -11.95
CA HIS A 73 6.88 -1.41 -12.45
C HIS A 73 8.22 -0.68 -12.27
N ASP A 74 8.22 0.52 -11.67
CA ASP A 74 9.41 1.31 -11.42
C ASP A 74 10.04 0.91 -10.07
N LYS A 75 11.17 0.19 -10.17
CA LYS A 75 11.94 -0.26 -9.01
C LYS A 75 12.48 0.89 -8.16
N ALA A 76 12.86 2.02 -8.77
CA ALA A 76 13.43 3.16 -8.05
C ALA A 76 12.35 3.83 -7.18
N LYS A 77 11.13 3.95 -7.69
CA LYS A 77 9.99 4.48 -6.92
C LYS A 77 9.59 3.56 -5.77
N TRP A 78 9.60 2.25 -5.96
CA TRP A 78 9.40 1.30 -4.85
C TRP A 78 10.49 1.43 -3.78
N LYS A 79 11.76 1.52 -4.17
CA LYS A 79 12.86 1.75 -3.22
C LYS A 79 12.69 3.07 -2.45
N ARG A 80 12.26 4.13 -3.12
CA ARG A 80 11.97 5.42 -2.47
C ARG A 80 10.85 5.27 -1.45
N TRP A 81 9.73 4.65 -1.84
CA TRP A 81 8.59 4.39 -0.95
C TRP A 81 9.00 3.55 0.26
N LEU A 82 9.76 2.47 0.06
CA LEU A 82 10.26 1.59 1.13
C LEU A 82 11.23 2.28 2.09
N ASN A 83 11.98 3.27 1.62
CA ASN A 83 12.94 3.99 2.46
C ASN A 83 12.35 5.23 3.14
N ASP A 84 11.10 5.56 2.85
CA ASP A 84 10.37 6.64 3.50
C ASP A 84 10.13 6.31 4.99
N PRO A 85 10.43 7.23 5.94
CA PRO A 85 10.18 7.00 7.35
C PRO A 85 8.72 6.68 7.70
N ASP A 86 7.76 7.22 6.95
CA ASP A 86 6.33 7.01 7.22
C ASP A 86 5.90 5.57 6.88
N ASN A 87 6.61 4.93 5.95
CA ASN A 87 6.32 3.57 5.50
C ASN A 87 7.07 2.49 6.31
N LYS A 88 7.83 2.88 7.36
CA LYS A 88 8.63 1.94 8.17
C LYS A 88 7.80 0.83 8.80
N LEU A 89 6.54 1.11 9.14
CA LEU A 89 5.63 0.17 9.78
C LEU A 89 5.30 -1.03 8.88
N PHE A 90 5.30 -0.83 7.56
CA PHE A 90 5.02 -1.87 6.56
C PHE A 90 6.23 -2.76 6.26
N ARG A 91 7.41 -2.39 6.75
CA ARG A 91 8.65 -3.10 6.50
C ARG A 91 8.85 -4.20 7.51
N THR A 92 9.21 -5.38 7.04
CA THR A 92 9.63 -6.53 7.85
C THR A 92 11.13 -6.46 8.17
N TRP A 93 11.93 -5.81 7.32
CA TRP A 93 13.38 -5.66 7.53
C TRP A 93 13.84 -4.20 7.69
N PRO A 94 14.67 -3.88 8.72
CA PRO A 94 15.07 -2.50 9.02
C PRO A 94 16.17 -1.91 8.12
N GLY A 95 16.89 -2.71 7.33
CA GLY A 95 18.02 -2.19 6.53
C GLY A 95 17.62 -1.49 5.24
N LYS A 96 18.45 -0.59 4.72
CA LYS A 96 18.12 0.21 3.53
C LYS A 96 18.07 -0.66 2.25
N VAL A 97 17.11 -0.38 1.38
CA VAL A 97 16.88 -1.08 0.09
C VAL A 97 17.38 -0.25 -1.08
#